data_AF-A0A4Z0L4Q2-F1
#
_entry.id   AF-A0A4Z0L4Q2-F1
#
_cell.length_a   1.000
_cell.length_b   1.000
_cell.length_c   1.000
_cell.angle_alpha   90.00
_cell.angle_beta   90.00
_cell.angle_gamma   90.00
#
_symmetry.space_group_name_H-M   'P 1'
#
loop_
_entity.id
_entity.type
_entity.pdbx_description
1 polymer ?
#
loop_
_entity_poly.entity_id
_entity_poly.type
_entity_poly.pdbx_seq_one_letter_code
_entity_poly.pdbx_strand_id
1 'polypeptide(L)'
;LIAVPTPFKGDHDPDMAYVEAAAKSIAPVLKKGALVILESTSPVGATEQMAGWLAGMRPDLTFPQQAGEQADVNIAYCPERVLPGQVMVELIKNDRVIGGMTPVCAARASALYICFVEGAWVVSISRSAGMSRLPENSLRVVTIAFPNNVWRSS
;
A
#
# COMPACT_ATOMS: atom_id res chain seq x y z
N LEU A 1 -1.64 1.15 -8.56
CA LEU A 1 -2.25 0.18 -7.62
C LEU A 1 -2.10 -1.20 -8.24
N ILE A 2 -1.71 -2.21 -7.46
CA ILE A 2 -1.64 -3.60 -7.89
C ILE A 2 -2.70 -4.37 -7.11
N ALA A 3 -3.76 -4.77 -7.82
CA ALA A 3 -4.91 -5.51 -7.30
C ALA A 3 -5.18 -6.72 -8.20
N VAL A 4 -4.24 -7.67 -8.18
CA VAL A 4 -4.31 -8.93 -8.92
C VAL A 4 -4.70 -10.10 -8.00
N PRO A 5 -5.30 -11.18 -8.52
CA PRO A 5 -5.60 -12.34 -7.70
C PRO A 5 -4.32 -12.99 -7.15
N THR A 6 -4.34 -13.38 -5.89
CA THR A 6 -3.29 -14.14 -5.20
C THR A 6 -3.84 -15.52 -4.81
N PRO A 7 -4.07 -16.42 -5.79
CA PRO A 7 -4.60 -17.76 -5.50
C PRO A 7 -3.60 -18.55 -4.65
N PHE A 8 -4.09 -19.45 -3.80
CA PHE A 8 -3.21 -20.35 -3.06
C PHE A 8 -2.71 -21.48 -3.95
N LYS A 9 -1.43 -21.83 -3.83
CA LYS A 9 -0.92 -23.12 -4.31
C LYS A 9 -1.42 -24.22 -3.36
N GLY A 10 -1.45 -25.47 -3.85
CA GLY A 10 -2.06 -26.62 -3.15
C GLY A 10 -1.68 -26.81 -1.68
N ASP A 11 -0.53 -26.27 -1.23
CA ASP A 11 -0.06 -26.29 0.16
C ASP A 11 -0.39 -25.03 0.99
N HIS A 12 -1.43 -24.26 0.62
CA HIS A 12 -1.85 -23.03 1.31
C HIS A 12 -0.87 -21.84 1.21
N ASP A 13 0.17 -21.92 0.38
CA ASP A 13 1.06 -20.79 0.12
C ASP A 13 0.46 -19.86 -0.95
N PRO A 14 0.38 -18.55 -0.70
CA PRO A 14 -0.13 -17.60 -1.70
C PRO A 14 0.80 -17.51 -2.92
N ASP A 15 0.22 -17.64 -4.11
CA ASP A 15 0.96 -17.53 -5.37
C ASP A 15 1.22 -16.07 -5.73
N MET A 16 2.47 -15.69 -5.62
CA MET A 16 2.93 -14.34 -5.95
C MET A 16 3.19 -14.11 -7.45
N ALA A 17 3.05 -15.14 -8.30
CA ALA A 17 3.33 -15.03 -9.73
C ALA A 17 2.53 -13.91 -10.42
N TYR A 18 1.28 -13.70 -10.02
CA TYR A 18 0.44 -12.63 -10.56
C TYR A 18 0.91 -11.24 -10.12
N VAL A 19 1.32 -11.10 -8.85
CA VAL A 19 1.88 -9.84 -8.31
C VAL A 19 3.20 -9.54 -8.99
N GLU A 20 4.04 -10.55 -9.21
CA GLU A 20 5.30 -10.42 -9.94
C GLU A 20 5.05 -9.98 -11.38
N ALA A 21 4.14 -10.65 -12.10
CA ALA A 21 3.80 -10.28 -13.48
C ALA A 21 3.27 -8.84 -13.57
N ALA A 22 2.44 -8.41 -12.61
CA ALA A 22 1.94 -7.04 -12.54
C ALA A 22 3.06 -6.03 -12.23
N ALA A 23 3.96 -6.34 -11.29
CA ALA A 23 5.12 -5.50 -11.01
C ALA A 23 6.00 -5.34 -12.25
N LYS A 24 6.25 -6.44 -12.97
CA LYS A 24 7.04 -6.44 -14.21
C LYS A 24 6.38 -5.64 -15.33
N SER A 25 5.05 -5.68 -15.45
CA SER A 25 4.33 -4.95 -16.50
C SER A 25 4.32 -3.43 -16.27
N ILE A 26 4.31 -2.97 -15.00
CA ILE A 26 4.35 -1.54 -14.67
C ILE A 26 5.78 -0.97 -14.63
N ALA A 27 6.80 -1.81 -14.47
CA ALA A 27 8.20 -1.38 -14.35
C ALA A 27 8.66 -0.44 -15.49
N PRO A 28 8.33 -0.68 -16.79
CA PRO A 28 8.78 0.19 -17.89
C PRO A 28 8.20 1.61 -17.86
N VAL A 29 7.02 1.79 -17.25
CA VAL A 29 6.32 3.09 -17.20
C VAL A 29 6.55 3.84 -15.90
N LEU A 30 7.27 3.24 -14.95
CA LEU A 30 7.59 3.83 -13.65
C LEU A 30 8.45 5.10 -13.82
N LYS A 31 8.22 6.11 -12.99
CA LYS A 31 8.99 7.36 -13.00
C LYS A 31 9.37 7.73 -11.58
N LYS A 32 10.41 8.56 -11.44
CA LYS A 32 10.74 9.20 -10.17
C LYS A 32 9.51 9.94 -9.62
N GLY A 33 9.28 9.79 -8.32
CA GLY A 33 8.10 10.25 -7.62
C GLY A 33 6.92 9.27 -7.66
N ALA A 34 7.01 8.12 -8.32
CA ALA A 34 5.91 7.16 -8.36
C ALA A 34 5.59 6.58 -6.97
N LEU A 35 4.32 6.23 -6.77
CA LEU A 35 3.82 5.49 -5.62
C LEU A 35 3.17 4.19 -6.12
N VAL A 36 3.68 3.05 -5.67
CA VAL A 36 3.11 1.72 -5.96
C VAL A 36 2.49 1.19 -4.68
N ILE A 37 1.22 0.79 -4.76
CA ILE A 37 0.48 0.23 -3.63
C ILE A 37 0.01 -1.17 -4.01
N LEU A 38 0.35 -2.15 -3.19
CA LEU A 38 -0.15 -3.52 -3.27
C LEU A 38 -1.46 -3.61 -2.47
N GLU A 39 -2.57 -3.89 -3.15
CA GLU A 39 -3.88 -4.08 -2.51
C GLU A 39 -4.28 -5.56 -2.42
N SER A 40 -3.71 -6.41 -3.27
CA SER A 40 -3.92 -7.86 -3.21
C SER A 40 -3.55 -8.39 -1.84
N THR A 41 -4.44 -9.16 -1.21
CA THR A 41 -4.12 -9.86 0.04
C THR A 41 -2.89 -10.74 -0.16
N SER A 42 -1.81 -10.38 0.53
CA SER A 42 -0.50 -10.95 0.29
C SER A 42 0.19 -11.31 1.62
N PRO A 43 1.10 -12.30 1.63
CA PRO A 43 1.83 -12.68 2.82
C PRO A 43 2.77 -11.56 3.30
N VAL A 44 3.22 -11.67 4.54
CA VAL A 44 4.28 -10.79 5.08
C VAL A 44 5.53 -10.90 4.19
N GLY A 45 6.15 -9.77 3.85
CA GLY A 45 7.31 -9.73 2.95
C GLY A 45 6.98 -9.53 1.47
N ALA A 46 5.70 -9.59 1.08
CA ALA A 46 5.27 -9.41 -0.30
C ALA A 46 5.62 -8.03 -0.88
N THR A 47 5.50 -6.98 -0.06
CA THR A 47 5.86 -5.60 -0.45
C THR A 47 7.35 -5.46 -0.76
N GLU A 48 8.19 -6.06 0.06
CA GLU A 48 9.64 -6.07 -0.05
C GLU A 48 10.06 -6.86 -1.29
N GLN A 49 9.43 -8.01 -1.51
CA GLN A 49 9.66 -8.83 -2.70
C GLN A 49 9.27 -8.08 -3.98
N MET A 50 8.11 -7.42 -3.97
CA MET A 50 7.65 -6.57 -5.08
C MET A 50 8.61 -5.40 -5.34
N ALA A 51 9.05 -4.72 -4.30
CA ALA A 51 10.04 -3.65 -4.43
C ALA A 51 11.38 -4.18 -4.97
N GLY A 52 11.76 -5.41 -4.62
CA GLY A 52 12.93 -6.11 -5.15
C GLY A 52 12.83 -6.38 -6.65
N TRP A 53 11.70 -6.90 -7.13
CA TRP A 53 11.47 -7.12 -8.57
C TRP A 53 11.53 -5.82 -9.35
N LEU A 54 10.87 -4.76 -8.85
CA LEU A 54 10.88 -3.45 -9.49
C LEU A 54 12.29 -2.86 -9.54
N ALA A 55 13.06 -2.95 -8.45
CA ALA A 55 14.44 -2.48 -8.40
C ALA A 55 15.36 -3.23 -9.38
N GLY A 56 15.17 -4.54 -9.53
CA GLY A 56 15.93 -5.34 -10.50
C GLY A 56 15.66 -4.95 -11.96
N MET A 57 14.45 -4.48 -12.27
CA MET A 57 14.07 -4.04 -13.61
C MET A 57 14.36 -2.56 -13.89
N ARG A 58 14.46 -1.74 -12.85
CA ARG A 58 14.66 -0.29 -12.95
C ARG A 58 15.88 0.14 -12.14
N PRO A 59 17.10 -0.24 -12.56
CA PRO A 59 18.33 0.17 -11.88
C PRO A 59 18.58 1.69 -11.95
N ASP A 60 17.88 2.40 -12.83
CA ASP A 60 17.87 3.86 -12.95
C ASP A 60 17.02 4.57 -11.88
N LEU A 61 16.22 3.83 -11.11
CA LEU A 61 15.40 4.34 -10.01
C LEU A 61 15.81 3.70 -8.68
N THR A 62 15.70 4.47 -7.60
CA THR A 62 15.92 3.96 -6.24
C THR A 62 14.61 3.58 -5.56
N PHE A 63 14.66 2.49 -4.78
CA PHE A 63 13.53 1.94 -4.05
C PHE A 63 13.77 1.98 -2.53
N PRO A 64 12.73 1.80 -1.68
CA PRO A 64 12.83 1.99 -0.24
C PRO A 64 13.91 1.12 0.42
N GLN A 65 14.13 -0.11 -0.06
CA GLN A 65 15.19 -0.98 0.46
C GLN A 65 16.61 -0.53 0.10
N GLN A 66 16.77 0.43 -0.83
CA GLN A 66 18.07 0.96 -1.27
C GLN A 66 18.34 2.34 -0.68
N ALA A 67 17.34 3.23 -0.67
CA ALA A 67 17.50 4.64 -0.33
C ALA A 67 16.58 5.11 0.82
N GLY A 68 15.82 4.20 1.43
CA GLY A 68 14.92 4.51 2.54
C GLY A 68 13.90 5.57 2.15
N GLU A 69 13.84 6.65 2.93
CA GLU A 69 12.90 7.76 2.72
C GLU A 69 13.19 8.60 1.49
N GLN A 70 14.43 8.55 0.98
CA GLN A 70 14.87 9.32 -0.20
C GLN A 70 14.72 8.55 -1.51
N ALA A 71 14.04 7.40 -1.47
CA ALA A 71 13.78 6.60 -2.66
C ALA A 71 12.98 7.35 -3.72
N ASP A 72 13.35 7.18 -4.98
CA ASP A 72 12.64 7.74 -6.13
C ASP A 72 11.22 7.16 -6.25
N VAL A 73 11.02 5.94 -5.78
CA VAL A 73 9.72 5.25 -5.80
C VAL A 73 9.31 4.88 -4.39
N ASN A 74 8.08 5.21 -4.02
CA ASN A 74 7.50 4.81 -2.75
C ASN A 74 6.63 3.56 -2.91
N ILE A 75 6.70 2.67 -1.92
CA ILE A 75 6.01 1.38 -1.93
C ILE A 75 5.17 1.24 -0.66
N ALA A 76 3.91 0.86 -0.82
CA ALA A 76 2.99 0.62 0.29
C ALA A 76 2.13 -0.63 0.07
N TYR A 77 1.53 -1.10 1.15
CA TYR A 77 0.56 -2.17 1.23
C TYR A 77 -0.75 -1.62 1.78
N CYS A 78 -1.87 -1.89 1.13
CA CYS A 78 -3.19 -1.50 1.60
C CYS A 78 -4.17 -2.61 1.23
N PRO A 79 -4.24 -3.71 2.00
CA PRO A 79 -5.11 -4.82 1.67
C PRO A 79 -6.57 -4.35 1.69
N GLU A 80 -7.29 -4.60 0.61
CA GLU A 80 -8.73 -4.36 0.57
C GLU A 80 -9.44 -5.36 1.52
N ARG A 81 -10.33 -4.86 2.38
CA ARG A 81 -11.25 -5.70 3.16
C ARG A 81 -12.66 -5.48 2.65
N VAL A 82 -13.20 -6.48 1.96
CA VAL A 82 -14.62 -6.52 1.60
C VAL A 82 -15.28 -7.56 2.52
N LEU A 83 -16.20 -7.14 3.39
CA LEU A 83 -17.08 -8.07 4.07
C LEU A 83 -18.25 -8.38 3.12
N PRO A 84 -18.69 -9.64 3.01
CA PRO A 84 -19.82 -9.96 2.15
C PRO A 84 -21.11 -9.33 2.71
N GLY A 85 -21.73 -8.40 1.97
CA GLY A 85 -23.10 -7.94 2.25
C GLY A 85 -23.40 -6.46 2.06
N GLN A 86 -22.41 -5.55 2.09
CA GLN A 86 -22.67 -4.09 1.97
C GLN A 86 -21.58 -3.31 1.22
N VAL A 87 -21.27 -3.72 -0.02
CA VAL A 87 -20.16 -3.21 -0.85
C VAL A 87 -20.06 -1.67 -0.91
N MET A 88 -21.18 -0.96 -1.06
CA MET A 88 -21.17 0.51 -1.26
C MET A 88 -20.98 1.31 0.04
N VAL A 89 -21.45 0.80 1.18
CA VAL A 89 -21.31 1.48 2.48
C VAL A 89 -19.93 1.19 3.08
N GLU A 90 -19.42 0.00 2.83
CA GLU A 90 -18.11 -0.47 3.28
C GLU A 90 -16.94 0.21 2.57
N LEU A 91 -17.06 0.52 1.27
CA LEU A 91 -15.99 1.19 0.53
C LEU A 91 -15.60 2.55 1.15
N ILE A 92 -16.58 3.22 1.78
CA ILE A 92 -16.45 4.55 2.38
C ILE A 92 -16.13 4.45 3.88
N LYS A 93 -16.62 3.41 4.58
CA LYS A 93 -16.55 3.30 6.05
C LYS A 93 -15.54 2.29 6.59
N ASN A 94 -15.03 1.36 5.78
CA ASN A 94 -14.13 0.34 6.28
C ASN A 94 -12.77 0.92 6.64
N ASP A 95 -12.31 0.60 7.85
CA ASP A 95 -10.97 0.89 8.31
C ASP A 95 -9.95 0.26 7.33
N ARG A 96 -9.25 1.11 6.59
CA ARG A 96 -8.11 0.69 5.77
C ARG A 96 -6.85 0.69 6.62
N VAL A 97 -6.10 -0.42 6.56
CA VAL A 97 -4.75 -0.48 7.13
C VAL A 97 -3.78 -0.16 6.02
N ILE A 98 -3.08 0.96 6.15
CA ILE A 98 -2.07 1.39 5.18
C ILE A 98 -0.71 1.12 5.79
N GLY A 99 0.06 0.20 5.21
CA GLY A 99 1.42 -0.15 5.58
C GLY A 99 2.44 0.41 4.58
N GLY A 100 3.23 1.41 4.94
CA GLY A 100 4.32 1.88 4.07
C GLY A 100 5.66 1.23 4.40
N MET A 101 6.50 0.94 3.40
CA MET A 101 7.88 0.45 3.64
C MET A 101 8.75 1.48 4.39
N THR A 102 8.39 2.76 4.32
CA THR A 102 8.94 3.86 5.12
C THR A 102 7.81 4.78 5.60
N PRO A 103 8.05 5.63 6.62
CA PRO A 103 7.07 6.63 7.05
C PRO A 103 6.59 7.54 5.90
N VAL A 104 7.50 7.92 4.99
CA VAL A 104 7.16 8.68 3.78
C VAL A 104 6.24 7.89 2.85
N CYS A 105 6.50 6.59 2.64
CA CYS A 105 5.61 5.75 1.84
C CYS A 105 4.21 5.66 2.44
N ALA A 106 4.12 5.50 3.77
CA ALA A 106 2.85 5.41 4.48
C ALA A 106 2.07 6.73 4.36
N ALA A 107 2.73 7.87 4.61
CA ALA A 107 2.12 9.20 4.50
C ALA A 107 1.61 9.49 3.07
N ARG A 108 2.41 9.16 2.04
CA ARG A 108 2.00 9.36 0.64
C ARG A 108 0.83 8.45 0.24
N ALA A 109 0.82 7.20 0.72
CA ALA A 109 -0.30 6.31 0.51
C ALA A 109 -1.57 6.80 1.22
N SER A 110 -1.47 7.23 2.47
CA SER A 110 -2.59 7.85 3.20
C SER A 110 -3.13 9.08 2.48
N ALA A 111 -2.25 9.98 2.01
CA ALA A 111 -2.68 11.16 1.25
C ALA A 111 -3.45 10.81 -0.03
N LEU A 112 -3.07 9.71 -0.71
CA LEU A 112 -3.81 9.23 -1.88
C LEU A 112 -5.23 8.80 -1.51
N TYR A 113 -5.40 8.01 -0.45
CA TYR A 113 -6.74 7.53 -0.03
C TYR A 113 -7.59 8.63 0.63
N ILE A 114 -6.98 9.61 1.31
CA ILE A 114 -7.66 10.80 1.86
C ILE A 114 -8.44 11.56 0.77
N CYS A 115 -7.94 11.56 -0.47
CA CYS A 115 -8.61 12.23 -1.58
C CYS A 115 -9.95 11.56 -1.97
N PHE A 116 -10.19 10.31 -1.56
CA PHE A 116 -11.32 9.49 -2.03
C PHE A 116 -12.21 8.91 -0.91
N VAL A 117 -11.79 8.96 0.36
CA VAL A 117 -12.43 8.25 1.47
C VAL A 117 -12.81 9.20 2.61
N GLU A 118 -14.07 9.18 3.05
CA GLU A 118 -14.58 9.98 4.19
C GLU A 118 -14.45 9.28 5.56
N GLY A 119 -14.10 7.98 5.59
CA GLY A 119 -13.95 7.16 6.79
C GLY A 119 -12.61 7.30 7.53
N ALA A 120 -12.49 6.67 8.70
CA ALA A 120 -11.23 6.64 9.46
C ALA A 120 -10.23 5.61 8.87
N TRP A 121 -8.93 5.83 9.06
CA TRP A 121 -7.89 4.88 8.64
C TRP A 121 -6.80 4.72 9.69
N VAL A 122 -6.12 3.57 9.65
CA VAL A 122 -4.97 3.29 10.53
C VAL A 122 -3.71 3.28 9.67
N VAL A 123 -2.76 4.15 10.01
CA VAL A 123 -1.45 4.20 9.36
C VAL A 123 -0.51 3.29 10.15
N SER A 124 -0.02 2.25 9.49
CA SER A 124 1.01 1.37 10.01
C SER A 124 2.27 1.52 9.15
N ILE A 125 3.42 1.22 9.75
CA ILE A 125 4.66 1.04 8.99
C ILE A 125 4.80 -0.45 8.72
N SER A 126 4.95 -0.85 7.44
CA SER A 126 5.29 -2.24 7.13
C SER A 126 6.76 -2.41 7.50
N ARG A 127 7.01 -3.17 8.57
CA ARG A 127 8.37 -3.55 8.94
C ARG A 127 8.96 -4.37 7.79
N SER A 128 10.04 -3.87 7.17
CA SER A 128 11.26 -4.65 6.90
C SER A 128 12.31 -3.83 6.13
N ALA A 129 13.30 -3.29 6.84
CA ALA A 129 14.74 -3.41 6.56
C ALA A 129 15.57 -2.50 7.50
N GLY A 130 16.37 -3.13 8.37
CA GLY A 130 17.64 -2.55 8.84
C GLY A 130 17.59 -1.56 10.01
N MET A 131 17.86 -2.10 11.20
CA MET A 131 18.37 -1.44 12.42
C MET A 131 17.37 -0.77 13.38
N SER A 132 17.61 -1.13 14.65
CA SER A 132 17.14 -0.58 15.92
C SER A 132 15.80 -1.09 16.49
N ARG A 133 15.96 -1.67 17.68
CA ARG A 133 14.98 -2.23 18.61
C ARG A 133 13.80 -1.28 18.83
N LEU A 134 12.56 -1.79 18.74
CA LEU A 134 11.42 -1.62 19.67
C LEU A 134 10.12 -2.15 19.00
N PRO A 135 9.17 -2.75 19.76
CA PRO A 135 7.92 -3.30 19.23
C PRO A 135 6.94 -2.21 18.79
N GLU A 136 6.19 -2.51 17.73
CA GLU A 136 4.89 -1.93 17.34
C GLU A 136 4.67 -0.43 17.62
N ASN A 137 4.94 0.41 16.61
CA ASN A 137 4.32 1.72 16.54
C ASN A 137 3.32 1.76 15.38
N SER A 138 2.14 1.18 15.59
CA SER A 138 0.97 1.51 14.77
C SER A 138 0.56 2.95 15.10
N LEU A 139 0.82 3.89 14.20
CA LEU A 139 0.39 5.27 14.38
C LEU A 139 -1.10 5.35 14.04
N ARG A 140 -1.94 5.32 15.07
CA ARG A 140 -3.39 5.57 14.92
C ARG A 140 -3.59 7.06 14.61
N VAL A 141 -3.51 7.42 13.33
CA VAL A 141 -3.84 8.77 12.87
C VAL A 141 -5.36 8.90 12.86
N VAL A 142 -5.95 9.37 13.96
CA VAL A 142 -7.36 9.74 14.00
C VAL A 142 -7.51 11.06 13.25
N THR A 143 -7.96 10.99 11.99
CA THR A 143 -8.46 12.17 11.29
C THR A 143 -9.93 12.33 11.69
N ILE A 144 -10.24 13.39 12.44
CA ILE A 144 -11.63 13.79 12.67
C ILE A 144 -12.15 14.27 11.31
N ALA A 145 -12.99 13.44 10.67
CA ALA A 145 -13.72 13.85 9.48
C ALA A 145 -14.63 15.03 9.87
N PHE A 146 -14.31 16.24 9.40
CA PHE A 146 -15.27 17.33 9.44
C PHE A 146 -16.37 17.00 8.43
N PRO A 147 -17.67 16.98 8.82
CA PRO A 147 -18.75 16.75 7.88
C PRO A 147 -18.76 17.89 6.86
N ASN A 148 -18.45 17.56 5.61
CA ASN A 148 -18.49 18.49 4.49
C ASN A 148 -19.95 18.70 4.08
N ASN A 149 -20.70 19.45 4.89
CA ASN A 149 -22.08 19.86 4.60
C ASN A 149 -22.10 21.10 3.71
N VAL A 150 -21.56 21.06 2.48
CA VAL A 150 -21.99 22.00 1.43
C VAL A 150 -21.68 21.38 0.07
N TRP A 151 -22.70 20.85 -0.62
CA TRP A 151 -22.96 21.09 -2.05
C TRP A 151 -24.38 20.58 -2.36
N ARG A 152 -25.37 21.36 -1.92
CA ARG A 152 -26.71 21.37 -2.52
C ARG A 152 -27.07 22.81 -2.88
N SER A 153 -26.56 23.23 -4.02
CA SER A 153 -27.12 24.28 -4.88
C SER A 153 -26.86 23.76 -6.30
N SER A 154 -27.85 23.48 -7.13
CA SER A 154 -29.03 24.30 -7.46
C SER A 154 -30.19 23.45 -7.94
#